data_AF-G2ZAC5-F1
#
_entry.id   AF-G2ZAC5-F1
#
_cell.length_a   1.000
_cell.length_b   1.000
_cell.length_c   1.000
_cell.angle_alpha   90.00
_cell.angle_beta   90.00
_cell.angle_gamma   90.00
#
_symmetry.space_group_name_H-M   'P 1'
#
loop_
_entity.id
_entity.type
_entity.pdbx_description
1 polymer ?
#
loop_
_entity_poly.entity_id
_entity_poly.type
_entity_poly.pdbx_seq_one_letter_code
_entity_poly.pdbx_strand_id
1 'polypeptide(L)'
;MKKWLLVVLTLALGLSLAACSGSNSSDKKEDTKKSETTNVKDDVLNYYMSLVDVIDTNNADYNAYVAAVGADPKPGEAELAALAKPASESALKVSETLASQKTPDLGKYTDDFKTAVEDLSIAYKQESDALKASGRDTTKADEAMAKADEAIANVLKEAGLNPSSITTDTAS
;
A
#
# COMPACT_ATOMS: atom_id res chain seq x y z
N MET A 1 -16.52 17.14 -54.82
CA MET A 1 -16.65 15.69 -55.06
C MET A 1 -16.59 14.97 -53.72
N LYS A 2 -17.53 14.04 -53.48
CA LYS A 2 -17.65 13.07 -52.36
C LYS A 2 -17.58 13.66 -50.93
N LYS A 3 -18.70 13.89 -50.22
CA LYS A 3 -19.67 12.92 -49.65
C LYS A 3 -18.94 11.90 -48.73
N TRP A 4 -19.30 11.60 -47.48
CA TRP A 4 -20.53 11.73 -46.70
C TRP A 4 -20.23 11.23 -45.27
N LEU A 5 -20.81 11.85 -44.23
CA LEU A 5 -21.76 11.31 -43.25
C LEU A 5 -21.34 10.12 -42.36
N LEU A 6 -21.37 10.40 -41.05
CA LEU A 6 -22.03 9.67 -39.95
C LEU A 6 -22.18 8.15 -40.07
N VAL A 7 -21.55 7.42 -39.13
CA VAL A 7 -22.14 6.21 -38.52
C VAL A 7 -21.87 6.24 -37.02
N VAL A 8 -22.93 6.52 -36.26
CA VAL A 8 -23.10 6.13 -34.86
C VAL A 8 -23.30 4.61 -34.85
N LEU A 9 -22.52 3.88 -34.05
CA LEU A 9 -22.90 2.54 -33.63
C LEU A 9 -22.63 2.39 -32.14
N THR A 10 -23.71 2.63 -31.40
CA THR A 10 -23.95 2.09 -30.06
C THR A 10 -23.70 0.60 -30.05
N LEU A 11 -22.77 0.11 -29.23
CA LEU A 11 -22.68 -1.31 -28.91
C LEU A 11 -23.02 -1.54 -27.43
N ALA A 12 -24.00 -2.40 -27.27
CA ALA A 12 -24.77 -2.70 -26.08
C ALA A 12 -23.92 -3.15 -24.88
N LEU A 13 -24.40 -2.77 -23.69
CA LEU A 13 -24.13 -3.48 -22.45
C LEU A 13 -24.55 -4.95 -22.61
N GLY A 14 -23.59 -5.85 -22.39
CA GLY A 14 -23.84 -7.27 -22.14
C GLY A 14 -23.37 -7.62 -20.74
N LEU A 15 -24.29 -7.58 -19.78
CA LEU A 15 -24.16 -8.23 -18.48
C LEU A 15 -24.31 -9.73 -18.69
N SER A 16 -23.26 -10.50 -18.41
CA SER A 16 -23.37 -11.95 -18.18
C SER A 16 -22.83 -12.28 -16.79
N LEU A 17 -23.67 -12.02 -15.78
CA LEU A 17 -23.60 -12.73 -14.51
C LEU A 17 -23.98 -14.20 -14.79
N ALA A 18 -22.98 -15.06 -14.93
CA ALA A 18 -23.17 -16.49 -14.78
C ALA A 18 -23.23 -16.83 -13.28
N ALA A 19 -24.40 -16.58 -12.68
CA ALA A 19 -24.80 -17.24 -11.44
C ALA A 19 -25.25 -18.67 -11.80
N CYS A 20 -24.34 -19.64 -11.71
CA CYS A 20 -24.72 -21.05 -11.78
C CYS A 20 -25.09 -21.52 -10.37
N SER A 21 -26.38 -21.35 -10.05
CA SER A 21 -27.06 -22.17 -9.06
C SER A 21 -27.29 -23.55 -9.66
N GLY A 22 -26.74 -24.60 -9.04
CA GLY A 22 -26.92 -25.98 -9.50
C GLY A 22 -26.45 -27.01 -8.49
N SER A 23 -27.29 -27.30 -7.49
CA SER A 23 -27.26 -28.54 -6.72
C SER A 23 -27.49 -29.75 -7.64
N ASN A 24 -26.67 -30.80 -7.55
CA ASN A 24 -27.00 -32.06 -6.87
C ASN A 24 -26.04 -33.21 -7.26
N SER A 25 -25.82 -34.11 -6.29
CA SER A 25 -25.35 -35.51 -6.38
C SER A 25 -23.86 -35.86 -6.22
N SER A 26 -23.54 -36.15 -4.95
CA SER A 26 -22.98 -37.41 -4.39
C SER A 26 -21.50 -37.76 -4.52
N ASP A 27 -20.85 -37.69 -3.35
CA ASP A 27 -19.84 -38.58 -2.78
C ASP A 27 -18.55 -38.89 -3.55
N LYS A 28 -17.51 -38.15 -3.17
CA LYS A 28 -16.17 -38.72 -2.92
C LYS A 28 -15.62 -38.13 -1.62
N LYS A 29 -15.39 -39.01 -0.64
CA LYS A 29 -14.39 -38.78 0.40
C LYS A 29 -13.04 -38.59 -0.28
N GLU A 30 -12.49 -37.39 -0.17
CA GLU A 30 -11.06 -37.13 -0.31
C GLU A 30 -10.67 -36.14 0.79
N ASP A 31 -9.57 -36.47 1.45
CA ASP A 31 -9.02 -35.85 2.65
C ASP A 31 -9.07 -34.31 2.64
N THR A 32 -9.73 -33.77 3.67
CA THR A 32 -9.64 -32.38 4.08
C THR A 32 -8.21 -32.07 4.54
N LYS A 33 -7.37 -31.63 3.59
CA LYS A 33 -6.14 -30.87 3.86
C LYS A 33 -6.10 -29.57 3.04
N LYS A 34 -7.27 -28.95 2.87
CA LYS A 34 -7.49 -27.67 2.18
C LYS A 34 -8.13 -26.68 3.15
N SER A 35 -7.36 -26.17 4.11
CA SER A 35 -7.88 -25.16 5.05
C SER A 35 -6.86 -24.21 5.67
N GLU A 36 -5.55 -24.51 5.70
CA GLU A 36 -4.59 -23.61 6.35
C GLU A 36 -3.97 -22.59 5.38
N THR A 37 -3.63 -22.99 4.16
CA THR A 37 -2.88 -22.13 3.23
C THR A 37 -3.74 -21.03 2.60
N THR A 38 -5.03 -21.25 2.38
CA THR A 38 -5.95 -20.21 1.86
C THR A 38 -6.19 -19.14 2.92
N ASN A 39 -6.37 -19.54 4.17
CA ASN A 39 -6.58 -18.59 5.27
C ASN A 39 -5.34 -17.71 5.49
N VAL A 40 -4.13 -18.29 5.51
CA VAL A 40 -2.90 -17.50 5.68
C VAL A 40 -2.71 -16.47 4.57
N LYS A 41 -3.06 -16.79 3.31
CA LYS A 41 -3.00 -15.79 2.21
C LYS A 41 -3.95 -14.64 2.43
N ASP A 42 -5.19 -14.94 2.81
CA ASP A 42 -6.21 -13.94 3.07
C ASP A 42 -5.83 -13.10 4.29
N ASP A 43 -5.29 -13.70 5.35
CA ASP A 43 -4.81 -13.01 6.55
C ASP A 43 -3.64 -12.06 6.24
N VAL A 44 -2.67 -12.51 5.44
CA VAL A 44 -1.54 -11.67 4.98
C VAL A 44 -2.05 -10.50 4.14
N LEU A 45 -2.98 -10.73 3.21
CA LEU A 45 -3.57 -9.68 2.38
C LEU A 45 -4.38 -8.69 3.23
N ASN A 46 -5.20 -9.19 4.16
CA ASN A 46 -6.01 -8.37 5.06
C ASN A 46 -5.11 -7.50 5.95
N TYR A 47 -4.01 -8.06 6.47
CA TYR A 47 -3.07 -7.28 7.25
C TYR A 47 -2.39 -6.20 6.39
N TYR A 48 -1.94 -6.53 5.18
CA TYR A 48 -1.41 -5.55 4.24
C TYR A 48 -2.39 -4.40 3.96
N MET A 49 -3.65 -4.72 3.65
CA MET A 49 -4.70 -3.73 3.43
C MET A 49 -4.99 -2.88 4.67
N SER A 50 -4.91 -3.47 5.87
CA SER A 50 -5.05 -2.71 7.12
C SER A 50 -3.89 -1.72 7.32
N LEU A 51 -2.68 -2.06 6.90
CA LEU A 51 -1.53 -1.15 6.95
C LEU A 51 -1.68 -0.01 5.95
N VAL A 52 -2.18 -0.30 4.73
CA VAL A 52 -2.51 0.74 3.74
C VAL A 52 -3.49 1.75 4.32
N ASP A 53 -4.60 1.29 4.89
CA ASP A 53 -5.62 2.17 5.51
C ASP A 53 -5.05 3.00 6.68
N VAL A 54 -4.24 2.37 7.53
CA VAL A 54 -3.55 3.05 8.63
C VAL A 54 -2.61 4.14 8.12
N ILE A 55 -1.83 3.89 7.08
CA ILE A 55 -0.91 4.88 6.52
C ILE A 55 -1.71 5.99 5.85
N ASP A 56 -2.64 5.67 4.95
CA ASP A 56 -3.44 6.65 4.20
C ASP A 56 -4.18 7.63 5.13
N THR A 57 -4.78 7.11 6.21
CA THR A 57 -5.46 7.91 7.24
C THR A 57 -4.53 8.95 7.92
N ASN A 58 -3.22 8.70 7.95
CA ASN A 58 -2.27 9.47 8.74
C ASN A 58 -1.21 10.21 7.89
N ASN A 59 -1.14 9.98 6.57
CA ASN A 59 0.00 10.42 5.75
C ASN A 59 -0.29 11.59 4.80
N ALA A 60 -1.51 12.16 4.83
CA ALA A 60 -1.95 13.16 3.86
C ALA A 60 -0.99 14.37 3.70
N ASP A 61 -0.51 14.95 4.81
CA ASP A 61 0.39 16.11 4.76
C ASP A 61 1.78 15.75 4.22
N TYR A 62 2.27 14.54 4.51
CA TYR A 62 3.52 14.03 3.97
C TYR A 62 3.39 13.78 2.47
N ASN A 63 2.31 13.15 2.02
CA ASN A 63 2.02 12.98 0.59
C ASN A 63 1.95 14.33 -0.13
N ALA A 64 1.31 15.34 0.47
CA ALA A 64 1.27 16.69 -0.08
C ALA A 64 2.67 17.32 -0.22
N TYR A 65 3.57 17.10 0.75
CA TYR A 65 4.96 17.55 0.65
C TYR A 65 5.72 16.80 -0.45
N VAL A 66 5.62 15.47 -0.51
CA VAL A 66 6.28 14.66 -1.55
C VAL A 66 5.79 15.05 -2.95
N ALA A 67 4.49 15.24 -3.12
CA ALA A 67 3.88 15.71 -4.37
C ALA A 67 4.41 17.11 -4.75
N ALA A 68 4.53 18.03 -3.78
CA ALA A 68 5.10 19.35 -4.01
C ALA A 68 6.59 19.28 -4.43
N VAL A 69 7.38 18.40 -3.80
CA VAL A 69 8.80 18.21 -4.16
C VAL A 69 8.95 17.70 -5.60
N GLY A 70 8.03 16.83 -6.05
CA GLY A 70 8.01 16.26 -7.41
C GLY A 70 7.25 17.07 -8.46
N ALA A 71 6.63 18.21 -8.09
CA ALA A 71 5.82 19.01 -9.01
C ALA A 71 6.67 19.75 -10.06
N ASP A 72 6.04 20.04 -11.21
CA ASP A 72 6.62 20.86 -12.27
C ASP A 72 5.64 22.01 -12.65
N PRO A 73 5.96 23.29 -12.35
CA PRO A 73 7.20 23.74 -11.71
C PRO A 73 7.25 23.40 -10.22
N LYS A 74 8.46 23.08 -9.74
CA LYS A 74 8.70 22.83 -8.31
C LYS A 74 8.47 24.11 -7.49
N PRO A 75 7.71 24.06 -6.38
CA PRO A 75 7.52 25.19 -5.48
C PRO A 75 8.84 25.71 -4.91
N GLY A 76 8.84 26.97 -4.50
CA GLY A 76 10.00 27.59 -3.89
C GLY A 76 10.32 27.04 -2.49
N GLU A 77 11.53 27.27 -2.01
CA GLU A 77 11.97 26.81 -0.68
C GLU A 77 11.07 27.29 0.47
N ALA A 78 10.47 28.49 0.35
CA ALA A 78 9.54 29.01 1.35
C ALA A 78 8.23 28.23 1.40
N GLU A 79 7.71 27.81 0.24
CA GLU A 79 6.49 26.99 0.13
C GLU A 79 6.75 25.57 0.65
N LEU A 80 7.88 24.97 0.25
CA LEU A 80 8.30 23.66 0.77
C LEU A 80 8.55 23.68 2.27
N ALA A 81 9.13 24.75 2.82
CA ALA A 81 9.31 24.90 4.26
C ALA A 81 7.98 25.01 5.02
N ALA A 82 6.95 25.63 4.43
CA ALA A 82 5.62 25.69 5.02
C ALA A 82 4.94 24.31 5.07
N LEU A 83 5.19 23.46 4.08
CA LEU A 83 4.68 22.08 4.02
C LEU A 83 5.47 21.10 4.90
N ALA A 84 6.77 21.35 5.14
CA ALA A 84 7.64 20.41 5.85
C ALA A 84 7.22 20.14 7.31
N LYS A 85 6.69 21.14 8.02
CA LYS A 85 6.24 20.95 9.41
C LYS A 85 5.04 19.99 9.51
N PRO A 86 3.90 20.22 8.83
CA PRO A 86 2.78 19.28 8.88
C PRO A 86 3.17 17.91 8.30
N ALA A 87 3.99 17.85 7.24
CA ALA A 87 4.52 16.59 6.71
C ALA A 87 5.36 15.80 7.73
N SER A 88 6.19 16.48 8.52
CA SER A 88 6.94 15.84 9.60
C SER A 88 6.03 15.30 10.70
N GLU A 89 4.97 16.03 11.04
CA GLU A 89 3.99 15.62 12.05
C GLU A 89 3.17 14.41 11.58
N SER A 90 2.75 14.39 10.31
CA SER A 90 2.05 13.24 9.73
C SER A 90 2.95 12.02 9.60
N ALA A 91 4.19 12.17 9.13
CA ALA A 91 5.15 11.07 9.06
C ALA A 91 5.45 10.48 10.45
N LEU A 92 5.60 11.31 11.47
CA LEU A 92 5.76 10.85 12.85
C LEU A 92 4.52 10.08 13.33
N LYS A 93 3.31 10.57 13.01
CA LYS A 93 2.06 9.90 13.38
C LYS A 93 1.94 8.52 12.72
N VAL A 94 2.32 8.39 11.45
CA VAL A 94 2.39 7.10 10.76
C VAL A 94 3.37 6.18 11.48
N SER A 95 4.59 6.66 11.76
CA SER A 95 5.62 5.90 12.49
C SER A 95 5.10 5.35 13.81
N GLU A 96 4.53 6.21 14.67
CA GLU A 96 4.02 5.83 15.98
C GLU A 96 2.84 4.84 15.87
N THR A 97 1.96 5.05 14.89
CA THR A 97 0.83 4.15 14.66
C THR A 97 1.31 2.77 14.23
N LEU A 98 2.23 2.69 13.26
CA LEU A 98 2.82 1.42 12.82
C LEU A 98 3.58 0.71 13.95
N ALA A 99 4.33 1.44 14.78
CA ALA A 99 5.03 0.85 15.93
C ALA A 99 4.07 0.27 16.99
N SER A 100 2.85 0.81 17.06
CA SER A 100 1.80 0.34 17.98
C SER A 100 0.89 -0.74 17.39
N GLN A 101 0.96 -0.98 16.07
CA GLN A 101 0.14 -1.97 15.41
C GLN A 101 0.50 -3.37 15.90
N LYS A 102 -0.53 -4.19 16.09
CA LYS A 102 -0.36 -5.60 16.45
C LYS A 102 -0.36 -6.41 15.18
N THR A 103 0.77 -7.04 14.88
CA THR A 103 0.82 -8.06 13.83
C THR A 103 -0.04 -9.26 14.24
N PRO A 104 -1.04 -9.65 13.45
CA PRO A 104 -1.80 -10.87 13.69
C PRO A 104 -0.93 -12.11 13.46
N ASP A 105 -1.44 -13.30 13.80
CA ASP A 105 -0.78 -14.55 13.42
C ASP A 105 -0.95 -14.76 11.90
N LEU A 106 0.15 -14.64 11.17
CA LEU A 106 0.26 -14.85 9.73
C LEU A 106 0.97 -16.18 9.42
N GLY A 107 0.96 -17.12 10.38
CA GLY A 107 1.72 -18.36 10.32
C GLY A 107 3.22 -18.08 10.22
N LYS A 108 3.90 -18.72 9.25
CA LYS A 108 5.35 -18.57 9.08
C LYS A 108 5.81 -17.17 8.66
N TYR A 109 4.89 -16.31 8.21
CA TYR A 109 5.21 -14.96 7.73
C TYR A 109 5.16 -13.90 8.83
N THR A 110 4.69 -14.25 10.03
CA THR A 110 4.43 -13.30 11.12
C THR A 110 5.65 -12.46 11.47
N ASP A 111 6.80 -13.10 11.68
CA ASP A 111 8.02 -12.41 12.12
C ASP A 111 8.63 -11.54 11.02
N ASP A 112 8.61 -12.00 9.78
CA ASP A 112 9.12 -11.25 8.63
C ASP A 112 8.23 -10.02 8.34
N PHE A 113 6.91 -10.20 8.35
CA PHE A 113 5.97 -9.09 8.16
C PHE A 113 6.10 -8.07 9.30
N LYS A 114 6.18 -8.54 10.55
CA LYS A 114 6.38 -7.67 11.72
C LYS A 114 7.67 -6.86 11.59
N THR A 115 8.79 -7.50 11.25
CA THR A 115 10.08 -6.82 11.08
C THR A 115 10.00 -5.76 9.98
N ALA A 116 9.38 -6.08 8.85
CA ALA A 116 9.22 -5.14 7.74
C ALA A 116 8.35 -3.92 8.13
N VAL A 117 7.32 -4.12 8.97
CA VAL A 117 6.47 -3.03 9.50
C VAL A 117 7.23 -2.18 10.53
N GLU A 118 8.06 -2.79 11.38
CA GLU A 118 8.95 -2.06 12.30
C GLU A 118 9.97 -1.20 11.52
N ASP A 119 10.56 -1.75 10.46
CA ASP A 119 11.47 -1.01 9.58
C ASP A 119 10.76 0.14 8.87
N LEU A 120 9.53 -0.07 8.40
CA LEU A 120 8.71 0.99 7.79
C LEU A 120 8.39 2.10 8.81
N SER A 121 8.03 1.73 10.04
CA SER A 121 7.84 2.69 11.14
C SER A 121 9.10 3.52 11.38
N ILE A 122 10.27 2.88 11.41
CA ILE A 122 11.56 3.57 11.58
C ILE A 122 11.83 4.51 10.40
N ALA A 123 11.55 4.10 9.17
CA ALA A 123 11.73 4.94 7.98
C ALA A 123 10.86 6.20 8.03
N TYR A 124 9.57 6.08 8.38
CA TYR A 124 8.69 7.24 8.59
C TYR A 124 9.17 8.16 9.72
N LYS A 125 9.79 7.61 10.76
CA LYS A 125 10.42 8.43 11.81
C LYS A 125 11.61 9.21 11.25
N GLN A 126 12.44 8.56 10.43
CA GLN A 126 13.56 9.21 9.77
C GLN A 126 13.11 10.32 8.82
N GLU A 127 12.00 10.14 8.10
CA GLU A 127 11.36 11.20 7.30
C GLU A 127 10.97 12.40 8.17
N SER A 128 10.24 12.14 9.27
CA SER A 128 9.88 13.18 10.23
C SER A 128 11.10 13.97 10.70
N ASP A 129 12.16 13.27 11.10
CA ASP A 129 13.37 13.88 11.65
C ASP A 129 14.15 14.66 10.57
N ALA A 130 14.21 14.14 9.35
CA ALA A 130 14.83 14.80 8.19
C ALA A 130 14.10 16.09 7.82
N LEU A 131 12.76 16.07 7.76
CA LEU A 131 11.94 17.23 7.43
C LEU A 131 12.05 18.37 8.45
N LYS A 132 12.37 18.05 9.71
CA LYS A 132 12.68 19.03 10.77
C LYS A 132 14.10 19.60 10.67
N ALA A 133 15.01 18.89 10.00
CA ALA A 133 16.40 19.29 9.91
C ALA A 133 16.61 20.41 8.88
N SER A 134 17.65 21.21 9.10
CA SER A 134 18.11 22.19 8.12
C SER A 134 18.51 21.48 6.82
N GLY A 135 17.91 21.90 5.71
CA GLY A 135 18.17 21.31 4.38
C GLY A 135 17.22 20.19 3.97
N ARG A 136 16.44 19.62 4.91
CA ARG A 136 15.41 18.60 4.62
C ARG A 136 15.90 17.46 3.72
N ASP A 137 17.08 16.92 4.03
CA ASP A 137 17.67 15.79 3.30
C ASP A 137 17.02 14.48 3.73
N THR A 138 16.09 13.98 2.93
CA THR A 138 15.33 12.75 3.16
C THR A 138 16.02 11.50 2.61
N THR A 139 17.17 11.62 1.93
CA THR A 139 17.79 10.52 1.16
C THR A 139 17.92 9.21 1.95
N LYS A 140 18.34 9.28 3.21
CA LYS A 140 18.48 8.08 4.06
C LYS A 140 17.15 7.48 4.46
N ALA A 141 16.15 8.33 4.70
CA ALA A 141 14.81 7.90 5.04
C ALA A 141 14.13 7.26 3.82
N ASP A 142 14.29 7.86 2.64
CA ASP A 142 13.87 7.30 1.35
C ASP A 142 14.47 5.90 1.11
N GLU A 143 15.77 5.72 1.34
CA GLU A 143 16.45 4.42 1.23
C GLU A 143 15.93 3.38 2.24
N ALA A 144 15.64 3.80 3.48
CA ALA A 144 15.08 2.93 4.50
C ALA A 144 13.64 2.52 4.14
N MET A 145 12.86 3.46 3.63
CA MET A 145 11.48 3.23 3.22
C MET A 145 11.41 2.27 2.03
N ALA A 146 12.30 2.43 1.04
CA ALA A 146 12.40 1.49 -0.09
C ALA A 146 12.75 0.06 0.35
N LYS A 147 13.65 -0.10 1.34
CA LYS A 147 14.00 -1.42 1.89
C LYS A 147 12.84 -2.08 2.63
N ALA A 148 12.12 -1.30 3.43
CA ALA A 148 10.94 -1.80 4.14
C ALA A 148 9.82 -2.18 3.16
N ASP A 149 9.60 -1.36 2.13
CA ASP A 149 8.65 -1.64 1.05
C ASP A 149 8.99 -2.95 0.31
N GLU A 150 10.26 -3.15 -0.05
CA GLU A 150 10.73 -4.38 -0.67
C GLU A 150 10.55 -5.60 0.25
N ALA A 151 10.80 -5.46 1.55
CA ALA A 151 10.59 -6.54 2.52
C ALA A 151 9.10 -6.93 2.61
N ILE A 152 8.18 -5.96 2.65
CA ILE A 152 6.73 -6.23 2.62
C ILE A 152 6.34 -6.91 1.30
N ALA A 153 6.82 -6.40 0.16
CA ALA A 153 6.55 -6.98 -1.15
C ALA A 153 7.04 -8.43 -1.26
N ASN A 154 8.19 -8.75 -0.67
CA ASN A 154 8.72 -10.11 -0.61
C ASN A 154 7.84 -11.03 0.24
N VAL A 155 7.35 -10.58 1.40
CA VAL A 155 6.41 -11.38 2.21
C VAL A 155 5.13 -11.68 1.45
N LEU A 156 4.55 -10.69 0.75
CA LEU A 156 3.37 -10.90 -0.11
C LEU A 156 3.65 -11.98 -1.17
N LYS A 157 4.79 -11.87 -1.86
CA LYS A 157 5.21 -12.82 -2.89
C LYS A 157 5.41 -14.23 -2.33
N GLU A 158 6.05 -14.37 -1.17
CA GLU A 158 6.27 -15.66 -0.53
C GLU A 158 4.99 -16.28 0.02
N ALA A 159 4.01 -15.46 0.41
CA ALA A 159 2.63 -15.87 0.67
C ALA A 159 1.90 -16.29 -0.62
N GLY A 160 2.46 -16.04 -1.80
CA GLY A 160 1.86 -16.36 -3.08
C GLY A 160 0.73 -15.39 -3.44
N LEU A 161 0.85 -14.14 -3.01
CA LEU A 161 0.14 -12.97 -3.50
C LEU A 161 1.01 -12.26 -4.56
N ASN A 162 0.42 -11.33 -5.31
CA ASN A 162 1.22 -10.42 -6.12
C ASN A 162 2.00 -9.47 -5.20
N PRO A 163 3.28 -9.20 -5.46
CA PRO A 163 4.00 -8.16 -4.74
C PRO A 163 3.34 -6.80 -5.03
N SER A 164 3.24 -5.97 -4.00
CA SER A 164 2.75 -4.60 -4.05
C SER A 164 3.71 -3.69 -3.30
N SER A 165 3.68 -2.40 -3.64
CA SER A 165 4.45 -1.36 -2.96
C SER A 165 3.50 -0.60 -2.03
N ILE A 166 3.69 -0.75 -0.72
CA ILE A 166 2.88 -0.03 0.27
C ILE A 166 3.05 1.48 0.16
N THR A 167 4.24 1.96 -0.20
CA THR A 167 4.50 3.39 -0.39
C THR A 167 3.81 3.94 -1.62
N THR A 168 3.68 3.15 -2.68
CA THR A 168 2.90 3.52 -3.87
C THR A 168 1.40 3.44 -3.60
N ASP A 169 0.94 2.39 -2.93
CA ASP A 169 -0.48 2.16 -2.66
C ASP A 169 -1.06 3.15 -1.63
N THR A 170 -0.20 3.87 -0.91
CA THR A 170 -0.55 4.91 0.06
C THR A 170 -0.13 6.31 -0.39
N ALA A 171 0.41 6.47 -1.60
CA ALA A 171 0.66 7.76 -2.20
C ALA A 171 -0.64 8.34 -2.77
N SER A 172 -0.96 9.58 -2.37
CA SER A 172 -2.18 10.29 -2.73
C SER A 172 -1.89 11.66 -3.35
#